data_AF-A0A8C6U485-F1
#
_entry.id   AF-A0A8C6U485-F1
#
_cell.length_a   1.000
_cell.length_b   1.000
_cell.length_c   1.000
_cell.angle_alpha   90.00
_cell.angle_beta   90.00
_cell.angle_gamma   90.00
#
_symmetry.space_group_name_H-M   'P 1'
#
loop_
_entity.id
_entity.type
_entity.pdbx_description
1 polymer ?
#
loop_
_entity_poly.entity_id
_entity_poly.type
_entity_poly.pdbx_seq_one_letter_code
_entity_poly.pdbx_strand_id
1 'polypeptide(L)'
;MQKSRVIISCLLALVLSCDSTHQKLKSLNDLKDIDFERSVPKHGLLLLHWFANVINIDNNNVLRLTFDPNTEDFGSHHYGNYENMLDPLPRGYRYFTVGNLYEETSNELPEYVLHPPVREYEGNNMDRILFRVTNSGVHIIDQVYLTQHYRQHEQQGTRYNPDHTYRISNSLLQQIRTFSVENNHMSLRQLRDRFHSNADDSQFRDIRNTWGKSLACLGLLLFIVIQEKHSKNKPIKNTPEKRHPSTVRRTTQPDYVVNMPDERYTLFYPNQSDQVHLEITTGGNGKATIVWRNVSRHKITEGAAVVLFQRDQEASSAYKLIMTSEGIYNTSVPLTEGLQVRLHKARRTCFFWTKLEEEICRGPEFQSPDPVSIADNAFLQLFVRDGKACARLFVKRSFRQWKSEFKQSWVGFYTSADRCTEDYEWWQWQWVTKFQQGPDVGDYNTLEYCSGLTIAPGVQTRFILKDYQETARITWQ
;
A
#
# COMPACT_ATOMS: atom_id res chain seq x y z
N MET A 1 2.51 -28.48 -75.93
CA MET A 1 1.16 -28.71 -75.35
C MET A 1 1.23 -28.49 -73.85
N GLN A 2 0.44 -27.52 -73.36
CA GLN A 2 -0.24 -27.39 -72.07
C GLN A 2 0.34 -28.03 -70.78
N LYS A 3 0.80 -27.15 -69.88
CA LYS A 3 0.59 -27.06 -68.41
C LYS A 3 0.35 -28.36 -67.62
N SER A 4 1.15 -28.56 -66.57
CA SER A 4 0.56 -28.67 -65.22
C SER A 4 1.52 -28.15 -64.16
N ARG A 5 1.11 -27.06 -63.50
CA ARG A 5 1.75 -26.49 -62.32
C ARG A 5 1.37 -27.36 -61.13
N VAL A 6 2.32 -28.10 -60.57
CA VAL A 6 2.13 -28.73 -59.26
C VAL A 6 2.19 -27.62 -58.22
N ILE A 7 1.02 -27.27 -57.69
CA ILE A 7 0.89 -26.39 -56.53
C ILE A 7 1.47 -27.17 -55.35
N ILE A 8 2.63 -26.73 -54.85
CA ILE A 8 3.13 -27.10 -53.54
C ILE A 8 2.18 -26.44 -52.55
N SER A 9 1.15 -27.19 -52.16
CA SER A 9 0.31 -26.85 -51.01
C SER A 9 1.19 -27.07 -49.78
N CYS A 10 1.86 -26.00 -49.35
CA CYS A 10 2.40 -25.91 -48.00
C CYS A 10 1.22 -26.10 -47.05
N LEU A 11 1.06 -27.33 -46.55
CA LEU A 11 0.43 -27.59 -45.27
C LEU A 11 1.24 -26.78 -44.25
N LEU A 12 0.87 -25.51 -44.07
CA LEU A 12 1.01 -24.86 -42.78
C LEU A 12 0.27 -25.79 -41.82
N ALA A 13 1.04 -26.69 -41.19
CA ALA A 13 0.69 -27.17 -39.88
C ALA A 13 0.52 -25.91 -39.04
N LEU A 14 -0.73 -25.44 -38.95
CA LEU A 14 -1.19 -24.70 -37.79
C LEU A 14 -0.84 -25.62 -36.62
N VAL A 15 0.34 -25.41 -36.07
CA VAL A 15 0.59 -25.67 -34.67
C VAL A 15 -0.47 -24.82 -33.98
N LEU A 16 -1.61 -25.45 -33.72
CA LEU A 16 -2.51 -25.04 -32.67
C LEU A 16 -1.61 -25.05 -31.45
N SER A 17 -1.02 -23.89 -31.15
CA SER A 17 -0.48 -23.60 -29.84
C SER A 17 -1.60 -24.01 -28.90
N CYS A 18 -1.38 -25.12 -28.18
CA CYS A 18 -2.23 -25.55 -27.09
C CYS A 18 -2.10 -24.43 -26.05
N ASP A 19 -2.92 -23.39 -26.22
CA ASP A 19 -3.10 -22.36 -25.23
C ASP A 19 -3.66 -23.09 -24.03
N SER A 20 -2.85 -23.17 -22.97
CA SER A 20 -3.29 -23.82 -21.74
C SER A 20 -4.61 -23.19 -21.32
N THR A 21 -5.63 -24.02 -21.15
CA THR A 21 -7.03 -23.64 -20.88
C THR A 21 -7.22 -22.74 -19.65
N HIS A 22 -6.19 -22.61 -18.81
CA HIS A 22 -6.22 -21.86 -17.57
C HIS A 22 -5.19 -20.75 -17.54
N GLN A 23 -5.55 -19.65 -16.89
CA GLN A 23 -4.65 -18.53 -16.61
C GLN A 23 -3.38 -19.04 -15.92
N LYS A 24 -2.22 -18.73 -16.51
CA LYS A 24 -0.90 -19.11 -15.98
C LYS A 24 -0.31 -18.01 -15.10
N LEU A 25 -0.13 -18.31 -13.82
CA LEU A 25 0.47 -17.41 -12.83
C LEU A 25 2.00 -17.53 -12.84
N LYS A 26 2.67 -16.40 -13.05
CA LYS A 26 4.12 -16.30 -13.27
C LYS A 26 4.86 -15.64 -12.11
N SER A 27 4.15 -14.91 -11.25
CA SER A 27 4.71 -14.06 -10.20
C SER A 27 3.77 -13.89 -9.01
N LEU A 28 4.30 -13.40 -7.89
CA LEU A 28 3.48 -13.02 -6.74
C LEU A 28 2.47 -11.91 -7.09
N ASN A 29 2.78 -11.05 -8.06
CA ASN A 29 1.83 -10.04 -8.52
C ASN A 29 0.60 -10.65 -9.20
N ASP A 30 0.76 -11.77 -9.92
CA ASP A 30 -0.37 -12.49 -10.50
C ASP A 30 -1.24 -13.11 -9.40
N LEU A 31 -0.64 -13.56 -8.29
CA LEU A 31 -1.40 -14.01 -7.11
C LEU A 31 -2.16 -12.87 -6.43
N LYS A 32 -1.64 -11.63 -6.41
CA LYS A 32 -2.36 -10.46 -5.86
C LYS A 32 -3.65 -10.18 -6.61
N ASP A 33 -3.72 -10.54 -7.88
CA ASP A 33 -4.89 -10.25 -8.72
C ASP A 33 -6.00 -11.32 -8.52
N ILE A 34 -5.69 -12.45 -7.88
CA ILE A 34 -6.68 -13.46 -7.46
C ILE A 34 -7.46 -12.96 -6.25
N ASP A 35 -8.76 -13.27 -6.21
CA ASP A 35 -9.63 -12.94 -5.08
C ASP A 35 -9.66 -14.06 -4.04
N PHE A 36 -8.64 -14.11 -3.18
CA PHE A 36 -8.60 -15.07 -2.07
C PHE A 36 -9.70 -14.89 -1.00
N GLU A 37 -10.56 -13.87 -1.13
CA GLU A 37 -11.74 -13.68 -0.27
C GLU A 37 -13.01 -14.26 -0.89
N ARG A 38 -13.18 -14.13 -2.21
CA ARG A 38 -14.42 -14.51 -2.91
C ARG A 38 -14.29 -15.60 -3.96
N SER A 39 -13.13 -15.76 -4.58
CA SER A 39 -12.89 -16.87 -5.50
C SER A 39 -12.32 -18.06 -4.74
N VAL A 40 -11.03 -18.05 -4.38
CA VAL A 40 -10.31 -19.19 -3.80
C VAL A 40 -10.11 -19.02 -2.28
N PRO A 41 -10.11 -20.08 -1.44
CA PRO A 41 -9.81 -19.94 -0.01
C PRO A 41 -8.39 -19.41 0.25
N LYS A 42 -8.24 -18.53 1.26
CA LYS A 42 -6.92 -18.05 1.73
C LYS A 42 -5.98 -19.21 2.12
N HIS A 43 -6.53 -20.30 2.65
CA HIS A 43 -5.79 -21.52 2.99
C HIS A 43 -5.00 -22.09 1.80
N GLY A 44 -5.52 -21.94 0.56
CA GLY A 44 -4.83 -22.41 -0.65
C GLY A 44 -3.43 -21.80 -0.84
N LEU A 45 -3.16 -20.61 -0.28
CA LEU A 45 -1.80 -20.04 -0.28
C LEU A 45 -0.87 -20.73 0.72
N LEU A 46 -1.38 -21.19 1.87
CA LEU A 46 -0.60 -21.98 2.83
C LEU A 46 -0.23 -23.33 2.22
N LEU A 47 -1.20 -23.97 1.57
CA LEU A 47 -1.02 -25.24 0.88
C LEU A 47 -0.05 -25.11 -0.31
N LEU A 48 -0.19 -24.05 -1.13
CA LEU A 48 0.74 -23.76 -2.21
C LEU A 48 2.16 -23.46 -1.69
N HIS A 49 2.27 -22.73 -0.59
CA HIS A 49 3.54 -22.48 0.07
C HIS A 49 4.19 -23.77 0.53
N TRP A 50 3.46 -24.63 1.24
CA TRP A 50 3.97 -25.95 1.63
C TRP A 50 4.41 -26.77 0.41
N PHE A 51 3.58 -26.87 -0.62
CA PHE A 51 3.88 -27.63 -1.83
C PHE A 51 5.16 -27.13 -2.51
N ALA A 52 5.36 -25.81 -2.62
CA ALA A 52 6.56 -25.21 -3.20
C ALA A 52 7.84 -25.50 -2.40
N ASN A 53 7.72 -25.82 -1.09
CA ASN A 53 8.84 -26.11 -0.21
C ASN A 53 9.15 -27.61 -0.11
N VAL A 54 8.14 -28.47 -0.20
CA VAL A 54 8.34 -29.93 -0.08
C VAL A 54 8.97 -30.51 -1.34
N ILE A 55 8.61 -30.03 -2.53
CA ILE A 55 9.14 -30.54 -3.81
C ILE A 55 10.60 -30.10 -4.04
N ASN A 56 11.33 -30.90 -4.81
CA ASN A 56 12.66 -30.53 -5.26
C ASN A 56 12.59 -29.77 -6.60
N ILE A 57 13.33 -28.66 -6.68
CA ILE A 57 13.49 -27.86 -7.90
C ILE A 57 14.99 -27.80 -8.17
N ASP A 58 15.44 -28.45 -9.23
CA ASP A 58 16.86 -28.46 -9.59
C ASP A 58 17.29 -27.19 -10.36
N ASN A 59 18.58 -27.07 -10.62
CA ASN A 59 19.18 -25.92 -11.32
C ASN A 59 18.67 -25.75 -12.77
N ASN A 60 18.05 -26.78 -13.35
CA ASN A 60 17.44 -26.74 -14.67
C ASN A 60 15.94 -26.43 -14.61
N ASN A 61 15.43 -26.02 -13.44
CA ASN A 61 14.01 -25.80 -13.15
C ASN A 61 13.14 -27.05 -13.31
N VAL A 62 13.71 -28.25 -13.23
CA VAL A 62 12.94 -29.50 -13.26
C VAL A 62 12.39 -29.75 -11.86
N LEU A 63 11.07 -29.95 -11.80
CA LEU A 63 10.34 -30.21 -10.56
C LEU A 63 10.30 -31.72 -10.32
N ARG A 64 10.61 -32.16 -9.10
CA ARG A 64 10.60 -33.58 -8.70
C ARG A 64 9.89 -33.73 -7.38
N LEU A 65 9.04 -34.74 -7.29
CA LEU A 65 8.44 -35.11 -6.01
C LEU A 65 9.50 -35.64 -5.04
N THR A 66 9.24 -35.41 -3.76
CA THR A 66 10.04 -35.89 -2.63
C THR A 66 9.26 -36.89 -1.77
N PHE A 67 8.01 -37.18 -2.17
CA PHE A 67 7.05 -38.07 -1.52
C PHE A 67 6.31 -38.89 -2.58
N ASP A 68 5.69 -40.01 -2.20
CA ASP A 68 4.95 -40.86 -3.13
C ASP A 68 3.44 -40.62 -3.06
N PRO A 69 2.83 -40.01 -4.09
CA PRO A 69 1.41 -39.74 -4.07
C PRO A 69 0.53 -40.99 -4.33
N ASN A 70 1.13 -42.16 -4.55
CA ASN A 70 0.40 -43.44 -4.64
C ASN A 70 0.21 -44.09 -3.27
N THR A 71 1.01 -43.73 -2.26
CA THR A 71 0.87 -44.20 -0.87
C THR A 71 0.05 -43.25 0.00
N GLU A 72 -0.58 -42.26 -0.63
CA GLU A 72 -1.40 -41.24 0.00
C GLU A 72 -0.65 -40.30 0.93
N ASP A 73 0.68 -40.19 0.79
CA ASP A 73 1.53 -39.25 1.55
C ASP A 73 0.91 -37.84 1.51
N PHE A 74 0.84 -37.19 2.68
CA PHE A 74 0.21 -35.87 2.87
C PHE A 74 -1.27 -35.77 2.42
N GLY A 75 -1.99 -36.89 2.35
CA GLY A 75 -3.37 -36.95 1.85
C GLY A 75 -3.50 -36.78 0.34
N SER A 76 -2.41 -36.99 -0.39
CA SER A 76 -2.41 -36.91 -1.85
C SER A 76 -3.06 -38.13 -2.48
N HIS A 77 -3.74 -37.98 -3.61
CA HIS A 77 -4.36 -39.12 -4.29
C HIS A 77 -4.54 -38.85 -5.78
N HIS A 78 -4.86 -39.91 -6.53
CA HIS A 78 -5.06 -39.84 -7.97
C HIS A 78 -6.27 -38.95 -8.34
N TYR A 79 -6.07 -38.05 -9.31
CA TYR A 79 -7.12 -37.22 -9.87
C TYR A 79 -7.49 -37.68 -11.29
N GLY A 80 -8.74 -38.09 -11.48
CA GLY A 80 -9.22 -38.67 -12.75
C GLY A 80 -9.58 -37.67 -13.86
N ASN A 81 -9.66 -36.37 -13.55
CA ASN A 81 -10.08 -35.32 -14.50
C ASN A 81 -11.43 -35.60 -15.18
N TYR A 82 -12.40 -36.16 -14.44
CA TYR A 82 -13.71 -36.53 -14.98
C TYR A 82 -14.54 -35.33 -15.44
N GLU A 83 -14.25 -34.15 -14.90
CA GLU A 83 -14.84 -32.87 -15.26
C GLU A 83 -14.30 -32.31 -16.57
N ASN A 84 -13.26 -32.92 -17.15
CA ASN A 84 -12.55 -32.45 -18.35
C ASN A 84 -12.03 -31.00 -18.23
N MET A 85 -11.66 -30.58 -17.02
CA MET A 85 -11.10 -29.24 -16.82
C MET A 85 -9.67 -29.16 -17.38
N LEU A 86 -8.84 -30.17 -17.18
CA LEU A 86 -7.45 -30.19 -17.65
C LEU A 86 -7.28 -30.89 -18.99
N ASP A 87 -6.15 -30.61 -19.65
CA ASP A 87 -5.78 -31.28 -20.90
C ASP A 87 -5.69 -32.80 -20.71
N PRO A 88 -6.12 -33.60 -21.72
CA PRO A 88 -5.94 -35.04 -21.72
C PRO A 88 -4.48 -35.44 -21.47
N LEU A 89 -4.30 -36.49 -20.66
CA LEU A 89 -2.96 -36.97 -20.28
C LEU A 89 -2.22 -37.56 -21.48
N PRO A 90 -0.96 -37.13 -21.75
CA PRO A 90 -0.08 -37.88 -22.64
C PRO A 90 0.20 -39.28 -22.06
N ARG A 91 0.57 -40.22 -22.93
CA ARG A 91 0.92 -41.59 -22.50
C ARG A 91 2.06 -41.54 -21.47
N GLY A 92 1.85 -42.17 -20.32
CA GLY A 92 2.86 -42.23 -19.25
C GLY A 92 2.81 -41.08 -18.26
N TYR A 93 1.72 -40.32 -18.18
CA TYR A 93 1.50 -39.30 -17.15
C TYR A 93 0.24 -39.60 -16.34
N ARG A 94 0.20 -39.09 -15.10
CA ARG A 94 -0.97 -39.16 -14.20
C ARG A 94 -1.16 -37.82 -13.50
N TYR A 95 -2.41 -37.45 -13.21
CA TYR A 95 -2.70 -36.32 -12.34
C TYR A 95 -2.91 -36.81 -10.91
N PHE A 96 -2.44 -36.02 -9.96
CA PHE A 96 -2.65 -36.18 -8.53
C PHE A 96 -3.13 -34.86 -7.94
N THR A 97 -3.77 -34.94 -6.79
CA THR A 97 -4.28 -33.80 -6.03
C THR A 97 -3.88 -33.95 -4.57
N VAL A 98 -3.67 -32.83 -3.89
CA VAL A 98 -3.40 -32.75 -2.45
C VAL A 98 -4.15 -31.57 -1.85
N GLY A 99 -4.44 -31.65 -0.55
CA GLY A 99 -5.20 -30.63 0.19
C GLY A 99 -6.50 -31.16 0.81
N ASN A 100 -6.79 -32.46 0.71
CA ASN A 100 -7.95 -33.05 1.40
C ASN A 100 -7.66 -33.17 2.90
N LEU A 101 -8.04 -32.18 3.70
CA LEU A 101 -7.78 -32.11 5.14
C LEU A 101 -8.51 -33.19 5.97
N TYR A 102 -9.37 -34.00 5.37
CA TYR A 102 -10.09 -35.08 6.05
C TYR A 102 -9.45 -36.47 5.84
N GLU A 103 -8.42 -36.60 5.00
CA GLU A 103 -7.69 -37.87 4.91
C GLU A 103 -6.84 -38.12 6.16
N GLU A 104 -6.73 -39.38 6.57
CA GLU A 104 -5.92 -39.75 7.75
C GLU A 104 -4.45 -39.37 7.58
N THR A 105 -3.90 -39.55 6.37
CA THR A 105 -2.52 -39.20 6.02
C THR A 105 -2.31 -37.69 5.85
N SER A 106 -3.36 -36.87 5.83
CA SER A 106 -3.22 -35.40 5.82
C SER A 106 -2.63 -34.84 7.11
N ASN A 107 -2.64 -35.61 8.20
CA ASN A 107 -1.95 -35.26 9.45
C ASN A 107 -0.42 -35.13 9.28
N GLU A 108 0.14 -35.59 8.16
CA GLU A 108 1.54 -35.39 7.80
C GLU A 108 1.84 -33.97 7.31
N LEU A 109 0.81 -33.19 6.93
CA LEU A 109 0.98 -31.79 6.56
C LEU A 109 1.51 -30.97 7.75
N PRO A 110 2.33 -29.92 7.52
CA PRO A 110 2.82 -29.10 8.60
C PRO A 110 1.70 -28.46 9.42
N GLU A 111 1.94 -28.28 10.72
CA GLU A 111 0.99 -27.66 11.65
C GLU A 111 0.46 -26.31 11.15
N TYR A 112 1.30 -25.49 10.50
CA TYR A 112 0.87 -24.19 9.98
C TYR A 112 -0.12 -24.28 8.80
N VAL A 113 -0.25 -25.45 8.17
CA VAL A 113 -1.25 -25.74 7.13
C VAL A 113 -2.53 -26.26 7.79
N LEU A 114 -2.42 -27.24 8.69
CA LEU A 114 -3.58 -27.85 9.36
C LEU A 114 -4.26 -26.89 10.34
N HIS A 115 -3.45 -26.21 11.15
CA HIS A 115 -3.87 -25.36 12.25
C HIS A 115 -3.09 -24.03 12.20
N PRO A 116 -3.36 -23.17 11.20
CA PRO A 116 -2.67 -21.90 11.07
C PRO A 116 -2.89 -21.03 12.32
N PRO A 117 -1.91 -20.20 12.72
CA PRO A 117 -2.04 -19.32 13.88
C PRO A 117 -3.21 -18.32 13.79
N VAL A 118 -3.78 -18.15 12.59
CA VAL A 118 -4.86 -17.23 12.28
C VAL A 118 -6.05 -17.99 11.70
N ARG A 119 -7.18 -17.93 12.42
CA ARG A 119 -8.42 -18.64 12.06
C ARG A 119 -8.93 -18.41 10.63
N GLU A 120 -8.73 -17.22 10.06
CA GLU A 120 -9.20 -16.94 8.70
C GLU A 120 -8.46 -17.71 7.60
N TYR A 121 -7.30 -18.28 7.94
CA TYR A 121 -6.58 -19.17 7.04
C TYR A 121 -6.89 -20.64 7.31
N GLU A 122 -7.76 -20.97 8.27
CA GLU A 122 -8.22 -22.35 8.46
C GLU A 122 -8.85 -22.85 7.17
N GLY A 123 -8.41 -24.02 6.72
CA GLY A 123 -8.93 -24.64 5.52
C GLY A 123 -10.35 -25.14 5.76
N ASN A 124 -11.26 -24.78 4.85
CA ASN A 124 -12.59 -25.37 4.78
C ASN A 124 -12.63 -26.64 3.91
N ASN A 125 -11.46 -27.22 3.67
CA ASN A 125 -11.23 -28.39 2.83
C ASN A 125 -11.73 -28.24 1.36
N MET A 126 -11.72 -27.02 0.81
CA MET A 126 -12.10 -26.78 -0.59
C MET A 126 -10.91 -26.65 -1.53
N ASP A 127 -9.82 -26.02 -1.09
CA ASP A 127 -8.65 -25.75 -1.92
C ASP A 127 -7.81 -27.01 -2.17
N ARG A 128 -7.21 -27.08 -3.36
CA ARG A 128 -6.39 -28.20 -3.80
C ARG A 128 -5.19 -27.72 -4.60
N ILE A 129 -4.08 -28.44 -4.44
CA ILE A 129 -2.97 -28.38 -5.40
C ILE A 129 -3.02 -29.62 -6.26
N LEU A 130 -3.21 -29.41 -7.55
CA LEU A 130 -3.24 -30.49 -8.53
C LEU A 130 -1.94 -30.47 -9.32
N PHE A 131 -1.34 -31.63 -9.53
CA PHE A 131 -0.07 -31.74 -10.23
C PHE A 131 -0.01 -32.96 -11.14
N ARG A 132 0.68 -32.81 -12.28
CA ARG A 132 0.90 -33.86 -13.28
C ARG A 132 2.29 -34.45 -13.11
N VAL A 133 2.36 -35.77 -12.98
CA VAL A 133 3.60 -36.50 -12.74
C VAL A 133 3.84 -37.52 -13.86
N THR A 134 5.11 -37.70 -14.24
CA THR A 134 5.52 -38.82 -15.08
C THR A 134 5.35 -40.14 -14.33
N ASN A 135 4.78 -41.15 -14.97
CA ASN A 135 4.62 -42.50 -14.44
C ASN A 135 5.94 -43.31 -14.42
N SER A 136 7.09 -42.64 -14.61
CA SER A 136 8.42 -43.21 -14.44
C SER A 136 8.86 -43.08 -12.97
N GLY A 137 9.69 -43.99 -12.48
CA GLY A 137 10.20 -43.96 -11.08
C GLY A 137 11.04 -42.74 -10.71
N VAL A 138 11.14 -41.75 -11.61
CA VAL A 138 11.85 -40.48 -11.41
C VAL A 138 10.90 -39.38 -10.90
N HIS A 139 9.57 -39.61 -10.95
CA HIS A 139 8.50 -38.75 -10.41
C HIS A 139 8.66 -37.25 -10.73
N ILE A 140 8.87 -36.95 -12.03
CA ILE A 140 9.02 -35.58 -12.53
C ILE A 140 7.65 -34.92 -12.60
N ILE A 141 7.53 -33.73 -12.01
CA ILE A 141 6.33 -32.90 -12.08
C ILE A 141 6.43 -31.99 -13.32
N ASP A 142 5.42 -32.05 -14.17
CA ASP A 142 5.35 -31.30 -15.43
C ASP A 142 4.43 -30.08 -15.33
N GLN A 143 3.32 -30.22 -14.60
CA GLN A 143 2.35 -29.14 -14.43
C GLN A 143 1.85 -29.10 -13.00
N VAL A 144 1.60 -27.89 -12.49
CA VAL A 144 1.05 -27.63 -11.16
C VAL A 144 -0.10 -26.63 -11.32
N TYR A 145 -1.17 -26.83 -10.56
CA TYR A 145 -2.38 -26.04 -10.58
C TYR A 145 -2.84 -25.75 -9.16
N LEU A 146 -3.26 -24.51 -8.93
CA LEU A 146 -4.04 -24.12 -7.75
C LEU A 146 -5.51 -24.17 -8.16
N THR A 147 -6.34 -24.86 -7.40
CA THR A 147 -7.76 -25.04 -7.70
C THR A 147 -8.57 -25.16 -6.41
N GLN A 148 -9.89 -25.30 -6.56
CA GLN A 148 -10.81 -25.56 -5.47
C GLN A 148 -12.01 -26.37 -5.95
N HIS A 149 -12.72 -26.96 -5.00
CA HIS A 149 -14.08 -27.46 -5.23
C HIS A 149 -15.09 -26.31 -5.37
N TYR A 150 -16.22 -26.59 -6.01
CA TYR A 150 -17.38 -25.69 -5.96
C TYR A 150 -17.84 -25.46 -4.52
N ARG A 151 -18.42 -24.28 -4.27
CA ARG A 151 -18.98 -23.96 -2.95
C ARG A 151 -20.23 -24.80 -2.70
N GLN A 152 -20.49 -25.08 -1.42
CA GLN A 152 -21.63 -25.91 -1.01
C GLN A 152 -22.98 -25.42 -1.57
N HIS A 153 -23.19 -24.10 -1.67
CA HIS A 153 -24.43 -23.52 -2.19
C HIS A 153 -24.57 -23.59 -3.72
N GLU A 154 -23.49 -23.90 -4.45
CA GLU A 154 -23.53 -24.09 -5.91
C GLU A 154 -24.05 -25.48 -6.31
N GLN A 155 -24.27 -26.37 -5.33
CA GLN A 155 -24.90 -27.70 -5.51
C GLN A 155 -24.18 -28.61 -6.53
N GLN A 156 -22.88 -28.40 -6.76
CA GLN A 156 -22.05 -29.22 -7.64
C GLN A 156 -21.28 -30.35 -6.90
N GLY A 157 -21.54 -30.53 -5.60
CA GLY A 157 -20.90 -31.55 -4.77
C GLY A 157 -19.38 -31.34 -4.64
N THR A 158 -18.61 -32.41 -4.79
CA THR A 158 -17.13 -32.41 -4.71
C THR A 158 -16.46 -32.16 -6.07
N ARG A 159 -17.17 -31.61 -7.05
CA ARG A 159 -16.58 -31.30 -8.35
C ARG A 159 -15.61 -30.12 -8.23
N TYR A 160 -14.56 -30.14 -9.03
CA TYR A 160 -13.59 -29.06 -9.12
C TYR A 160 -14.16 -27.89 -9.94
N ASN A 161 -13.85 -26.66 -9.53
CA ASN A 161 -14.32 -25.46 -10.21
C ASN A 161 -13.27 -24.99 -11.26
N PRO A 162 -13.55 -25.12 -12.58
CA PRO A 162 -12.62 -24.72 -13.62
C PRO A 162 -12.40 -23.20 -13.68
N ASP A 163 -13.40 -22.39 -13.33
CA ASP A 163 -13.31 -20.91 -13.34
C ASP A 163 -12.34 -20.38 -12.27
N HIS A 164 -12.02 -21.22 -11.30
CA HIS A 164 -11.11 -20.94 -10.21
C HIS A 164 -9.93 -21.92 -10.19
N THR A 165 -9.47 -22.31 -11.38
CA THR A 165 -8.27 -23.11 -11.58
C THR A 165 -7.20 -22.30 -12.29
N TYR A 166 -5.99 -22.29 -11.73
CA TYR A 166 -4.87 -21.49 -12.21
C TYR A 166 -3.63 -22.35 -12.38
N ARG A 167 -2.96 -22.26 -13.53
CA ARG A 167 -1.70 -22.98 -13.77
C ARG A 167 -0.54 -22.23 -13.09
N ILE A 168 0.19 -22.90 -12.23
CA ILE A 168 1.34 -22.34 -11.51
C ILE A 168 2.62 -22.55 -12.31
N SER A 169 3.41 -21.50 -12.48
CA SER A 169 4.72 -21.60 -13.13
C SER A 169 5.85 -21.95 -12.14
N ASN A 170 6.94 -22.51 -12.66
CA ASN A 170 8.12 -22.83 -11.87
C ASN A 170 8.76 -21.56 -11.26
N SER A 171 8.71 -20.44 -12.00
CA SER A 171 9.14 -19.11 -11.49
C SER A 171 8.36 -18.69 -10.24
N LEU A 172 7.05 -18.93 -10.24
CA LEU A 172 6.21 -18.61 -9.08
C LEU A 172 6.54 -19.50 -7.88
N LEU A 173 6.71 -20.81 -8.09
CA LEU A 173 7.12 -21.74 -7.03
C LEU A 173 8.47 -21.33 -6.41
N GLN A 174 9.44 -20.92 -7.23
CA GLN A 174 10.72 -20.40 -6.76
C GLN A 174 10.59 -19.12 -5.95
N GLN A 175 9.74 -18.17 -6.38
CA GLN A 175 9.46 -16.96 -5.61
C GLN A 175 8.85 -17.30 -4.25
N ILE A 176 7.86 -18.19 -4.20
CA ILE A 176 7.23 -18.64 -2.96
C ILE A 176 8.25 -19.31 -2.04
N ARG A 177 9.15 -20.15 -2.57
CA ARG A 177 10.20 -20.83 -1.82
C ARG A 177 11.19 -19.86 -1.15
N THR A 178 11.33 -18.63 -1.64
CA THR A 178 12.12 -17.60 -0.93
C THR A 178 11.53 -17.22 0.44
N PHE A 179 10.27 -17.55 0.71
CA PHE A 179 9.59 -17.34 1.99
C PHE A 179 9.55 -18.61 2.86
N SER A 180 10.36 -19.63 2.53
CA SER A 180 10.45 -20.90 3.26
C SER A 180 10.53 -20.74 4.78
N VAL A 181 9.95 -21.69 5.51
CA VAL A 181 9.97 -21.75 6.98
C VAL A 181 11.28 -22.33 7.50
N GLU A 182 11.87 -23.30 6.80
CA GLU A 182 12.97 -24.12 7.34
C GLU A 182 14.36 -23.63 6.91
N ASN A 183 14.49 -22.97 5.75
CA ASN A 183 15.80 -22.70 5.13
C ASN A 183 15.95 -21.24 4.65
N ASN A 184 15.34 -20.28 5.34
CA ASN A 184 15.42 -18.89 4.92
C ASN A 184 16.67 -18.17 5.44
N HIS A 185 17.59 -17.87 4.52
CA HIS A 185 18.78 -17.07 4.82
C HIS A 185 18.52 -15.56 4.75
N MET A 186 17.35 -15.12 4.27
CA MET A 186 17.03 -13.70 4.12
C MET A 186 16.21 -13.16 5.30
N SER A 187 16.54 -11.95 5.73
CA SER A 187 15.72 -11.19 6.67
C SER A 187 14.41 -10.71 6.03
N LEU A 188 13.37 -10.46 6.85
CA LEU A 188 12.09 -9.90 6.38
C LEU A 188 12.26 -8.60 5.59
N ARG A 189 13.25 -7.76 5.95
CA ARG A 189 13.57 -6.52 5.22
C ARG A 189 14.07 -6.82 3.80
N GLN A 190 14.99 -7.77 3.66
CA GLN A 190 15.51 -8.18 2.35
C GLN A 190 14.42 -8.81 1.48
N LEU A 191 13.54 -9.64 2.05
CA LEU A 191 12.40 -10.20 1.33
C LEU A 191 11.44 -9.11 0.88
N ARG A 192 11.07 -8.18 1.76
CA ARG A 192 10.23 -7.03 1.41
C ARG A 192 10.82 -6.25 0.25
N ASP A 193 12.10 -5.87 0.34
CA ASP A 193 12.77 -5.05 -0.68
C ASP A 193 12.85 -5.80 -2.01
N ARG A 194 13.16 -7.10 -1.98
CA ARG A 194 13.25 -7.97 -3.17
C ARG A 194 11.93 -8.07 -3.93
N PHE A 195 10.81 -8.07 -3.22
CA PHE A 195 9.47 -8.18 -3.81
C PHE A 195 8.73 -6.83 -3.88
N HIS A 196 9.45 -5.72 -3.66
CA HIS A 196 8.92 -4.35 -3.68
C HIS A 196 7.67 -4.17 -2.80
N SER A 197 7.67 -4.82 -1.64
CA SER A 197 6.56 -4.77 -0.69
C SER A 197 6.54 -3.44 0.06
N ASN A 198 5.35 -2.95 0.38
CA ASN A 198 5.14 -1.71 1.14
C ASN A 198 5.17 -1.92 2.67
N ALA A 199 5.48 -3.13 3.14
CA ALA A 199 5.51 -3.46 4.57
C ALA A 199 6.51 -2.59 5.36
N ASP A 200 6.06 -2.02 6.47
CA ASP A 200 6.90 -1.22 7.37
C ASP A 200 7.31 -1.99 8.64
N ASP A 201 8.07 -1.32 9.51
CA ASP A 201 8.56 -1.90 10.76
C ASP A 201 7.43 -2.24 11.75
N SER A 202 6.27 -1.59 11.64
CA SER A 202 5.10 -1.98 12.42
C SER A 202 4.52 -3.29 11.91
N GLN A 203 4.33 -3.41 10.60
CA GLN A 203 3.84 -4.63 9.97
C GLN A 203 4.77 -5.82 10.26
N PHE A 204 6.09 -5.62 10.27
CA PHE A 204 7.02 -6.69 10.66
C PHE A 204 6.87 -7.13 12.12
N ARG A 205 6.58 -6.22 13.04
CA ARG A 205 6.28 -6.61 14.44
C ARG A 205 4.98 -7.39 14.50
N ASP A 206 3.94 -6.93 13.83
CA ASP A 206 2.64 -7.60 13.79
C ASP A 206 2.73 -9.01 13.18
N ILE A 207 3.46 -9.15 12.07
CA ILE A 207 3.76 -10.45 11.44
C ILE A 207 4.43 -11.38 12.45
N ARG A 208 5.49 -10.93 13.13
CA ARG A 208 6.22 -11.77 14.09
C ARG A 208 5.40 -12.13 15.32
N ASN A 209 4.57 -11.22 15.81
CA ASN A 209 3.70 -11.48 16.95
C ASN A 209 2.61 -12.50 16.62
N THR A 210 2.16 -12.54 15.36
CA THR A 210 1.06 -13.40 14.92
C THR A 210 1.56 -14.77 14.44
N TRP A 211 2.54 -14.77 13.56
CA TRP A 211 3.07 -15.98 12.91
C TRP A 211 4.26 -16.58 13.69
N GLY A 212 4.73 -15.89 14.73
CA GLY A 212 5.95 -16.27 15.43
C GLY A 212 7.19 -16.00 14.59
N LYS A 213 8.37 -16.25 15.18
CA LYS A 213 9.66 -16.02 14.51
C LYS A 213 9.88 -16.99 13.33
N SER A 214 9.43 -18.24 13.46
CA SER A 214 9.62 -19.31 12.47
C SER A 214 8.77 -19.12 11.22
N LEU A 215 7.51 -18.67 11.36
CA LEU A 215 6.60 -18.49 10.21
C LEU A 215 6.54 -17.03 9.75
N ALA A 216 7.40 -16.13 10.24
CA ALA A 216 7.35 -14.72 9.87
C ALA A 216 7.52 -14.47 8.36
N CYS A 217 8.32 -15.29 7.67
CA CYS A 217 8.50 -15.19 6.22
C CYS A 217 7.21 -15.58 5.49
N LEU A 218 6.55 -16.65 5.91
CA LEU A 218 5.22 -17.02 5.43
C LEU A 218 4.19 -15.92 5.70
N GLY A 219 4.19 -15.32 6.90
CA GLY A 219 3.34 -14.18 7.22
C GLY A 219 3.56 -12.99 6.29
N LEU A 220 4.82 -12.71 5.90
CA LEU A 220 5.15 -11.68 4.92
C LEU A 220 4.65 -12.03 3.51
N LEU A 221 4.76 -13.28 3.08
CA LEU A 221 4.20 -13.74 1.80
C LEU A 221 2.68 -13.46 1.74
N LEU A 222 1.96 -13.83 2.81
CA LEU A 222 0.51 -13.63 2.89
C LEU A 222 0.14 -12.15 2.93
N PHE A 223 0.93 -11.33 3.63
CA PHE A 223 0.79 -9.87 3.59
C PHE A 223 0.93 -9.35 2.16
N ILE A 224 2.01 -9.73 1.45
CA ILE A 224 2.27 -9.27 0.07
C ILE A 224 1.11 -9.64 -0.86
N VAL A 225 0.66 -10.90 -0.81
CA VAL A 225 -0.36 -11.39 -1.76
C VAL A 225 -1.74 -10.84 -1.44
N ILE A 226 -2.13 -10.79 -0.17
CA ILE A 226 -3.53 -10.51 0.20
C ILE A 226 -3.72 -9.03 0.56
N GLN A 227 -2.80 -8.39 1.30
CA GLN A 227 -2.95 -6.99 1.74
C GLN A 227 -2.66 -5.99 0.65
N GLU A 228 -1.54 -6.14 -0.05
CA GLU A 228 -1.10 -5.12 -1.01
C GLU A 228 -2.02 -5.00 -2.22
N LYS A 229 -2.86 -6.02 -2.48
CA LYS A 229 -3.96 -5.94 -3.46
C LYS A 229 -4.83 -4.70 -3.23
N HIS A 230 -5.21 -4.43 -1.98
CA HIS A 230 -6.08 -3.30 -1.63
C HIS A 230 -5.36 -1.94 -1.71
N SER A 231 -4.03 -1.94 -1.82
CA SER A 231 -3.22 -0.74 -2.01
C SER A 231 -3.13 -0.28 -3.48
N LYS A 232 -3.50 -1.14 -4.45
CA LYS A 232 -3.37 -0.87 -5.90
C LYS A 232 -4.44 0.07 -6.50
N ASN A 233 -5.43 0.55 -5.74
CA ASN A 233 -6.47 1.47 -6.26
C ASN A 233 -6.01 2.91 -6.54
N LYS A 234 -4.71 3.16 -6.75
CA LYS A 234 -4.21 4.43 -7.28
C LYS A 234 -3.95 4.31 -8.79
N PRO A 235 -4.85 4.78 -9.66
CA PRO A 235 -4.49 4.96 -11.07
C PRO A 235 -3.50 6.13 -11.16
N ILE A 236 -2.28 5.83 -11.62
CA ILE A 236 -1.35 6.85 -12.12
C ILE A 236 -1.97 7.40 -13.40
N LYS A 237 -2.70 8.53 -13.29
CA LYS A 237 -3.17 9.30 -14.46
C LYS A 237 -2.13 10.36 -14.80
N ASN A 238 -1.33 10.06 -15.82
CA ASN A 238 -0.65 11.09 -16.60
C ASN A 238 -1.72 11.96 -17.29
N THR A 239 -1.69 13.26 -17.04
CA THR A 239 -2.56 14.26 -17.68
C THR A 239 -2.07 14.59 -19.09
N PRO A 240 -2.94 15.05 -19.99
CA PRO A 240 -2.82 16.46 -20.39
C PRO A 240 -4.16 17.23 -20.40
N GLU A 241 -4.04 18.51 -20.08
CA GLU A 241 -5.09 19.55 -19.97
C GLU A 241 -5.96 19.72 -21.22
N LYS A 242 -7.21 20.14 -21.03
CA LYS A 242 -7.89 21.17 -21.87
C LYS A 242 -9.02 21.89 -21.09
N ARG A 243 -8.68 23.15 -20.72
CA ARG A 243 -9.45 24.41 -20.54
C ARG A 243 -11.01 24.39 -20.53
N HIS A 244 -11.58 24.81 -19.38
CA HIS A 244 -12.64 25.82 -19.05
C HIS A 244 -13.87 26.10 -19.99
N PRO A 245 -14.97 26.79 -19.56
CA PRO A 245 -15.28 27.45 -18.25
C PRO A 245 -16.72 27.29 -17.65
N SER A 246 -16.80 27.52 -16.33
CA SER A 246 -17.73 28.35 -15.52
C SER A 246 -19.24 28.52 -15.81
N THR A 247 -20.09 28.37 -14.77
CA THR A 247 -21.21 29.29 -14.42
C THR A 247 -21.69 29.03 -12.98
N VAL A 248 -21.44 29.93 -12.02
CA VAL A 248 -22.32 31.01 -11.46
C VAL A 248 -23.19 30.58 -10.26
N ARG A 249 -23.01 31.39 -9.20
CA ARG A 249 -23.64 31.45 -7.86
C ARG A 249 -25.18 31.41 -7.85
N ARG A 250 -25.75 31.00 -6.71
CA ARG A 250 -26.78 31.79 -6.00
C ARG A 250 -26.86 31.48 -4.50
N THR A 251 -26.80 32.55 -3.72
CA THR A 251 -27.09 32.73 -2.30
C THR A 251 -28.58 32.93 -2.06
N THR A 252 -29.13 32.33 -1.01
CA THR A 252 -30.18 32.92 -0.12
C THR A 252 -30.39 32.05 1.13
N GLN A 253 -30.25 32.66 2.31
CA GLN A 253 -30.86 32.26 3.60
C GLN A 253 -32.18 33.05 3.78
N PRO A 254 -32.95 32.89 4.87
CA PRO A 254 -33.53 31.68 5.47
C PRO A 254 -35.06 31.89 5.69
N ASP A 255 -35.79 30.91 6.23
CA ASP A 255 -37.12 31.18 6.79
C ASP A 255 -37.34 30.51 8.15
N TYR A 256 -37.94 31.31 9.03
CA TYR A 256 -38.20 31.15 10.44
C TYR A 256 -39.41 30.22 10.69
N VAL A 257 -39.32 29.28 11.63
CA VAL A 257 -40.50 28.83 12.40
C VAL A 257 -40.10 28.63 13.85
N VAL A 258 -40.72 29.43 14.72
CA VAL A 258 -40.65 29.37 16.19
C VAL A 258 -41.55 28.24 16.68
N ASN A 259 -41.04 27.41 17.58
CA ASN A 259 -41.80 26.84 18.70
C ASN A 259 -40.80 26.51 19.83
N MET A 260 -41.04 27.09 21.01
CA MET A 260 -40.39 26.83 22.31
C MET A 260 -41.51 26.60 23.34
N PRO A 261 -41.26 26.08 24.55
CA PRO A 261 -40.12 25.27 25.04
C PRO A 261 -40.60 24.02 25.82
N ASP A 262 -39.67 23.15 26.25
CA ASP A 262 -39.83 22.51 27.57
C ASP A 262 -38.49 22.41 28.27
N GLU A 263 -38.48 22.90 29.51
CA GLU A 263 -37.34 23.20 30.34
C GLU A 263 -36.93 21.97 31.15
N ARG A 264 -35.69 21.50 31.05
CA ARG A 264 -34.91 20.95 32.19
C ARG A 264 -33.40 21.14 31.95
N TYR A 265 -32.90 22.33 32.26
CA TYR A 265 -31.46 22.55 32.42
C TYR A 265 -31.01 21.98 33.77
N THR A 266 -30.28 20.87 33.74
CA THR A 266 -29.25 20.61 34.75
C THR A 266 -27.93 21.08 34.16
N LEU A 267 -27.37 22.11 34.77
CA LEU A 267 -26.05 22.67 34.48
C LEU A 267 -24.99 21.60 34.75
N PHE A 268 -24.49 20.94 33.69
CA PHE A 268 -23.18 20.31 33.69
C PHE A 268 -22.25 21.18 32.86
N TYR A 269 -21.37 21.92 33.53
CA TYR A 269 -20.17 22.45 32.90
C TYR A 269 -19.33 21.26 32.43
N PRO A 270 -19.07 21.06 31.12
CA PRO A 270 -18.09 20.07 30.70
C PRO A 270 -16.72 20.62 31.07
N ASN A 271 -16.04 19.92 31.98
CA ASN A 271 -14.63 20.13 32.30
C ASN A 271 -13.81 20.20 31.02
N GLN A 272 -12.99 21.25 30.93
CA GLN A 272 -12.10 21.55 29.80
C GLN A 272 -10.86 20.62 29.75
N SER A 273 -10.96 19.37 30.23
CA SER A 273 -9.83 18.44 30.40
C SER A 273 -9.90 17.13 29.59
N ASP A 274 -10.94 16.91 28.77
CA ASP A 274 -11.12 15.66 28.02
C ASP A 274 -10.91 15.80 26.48
N GLN A 275 -10.42 16.95 26.01
CA GLN A 275 -10.21 17.14 24.58
C GLN A 275 -8.94 16.40 24.12
N VAL A 276 -9.13 15.45 23.21
CA VAL A 276 -8.03 14.73 22.55
C VAL A 276 -7.24 15.72 21.69
N HIS A 277 -5.93 15.76 21.87
CA HIS A 277 -5.05 16.61 21.09
C HIS A 277 -4.37 15.79 19.99
N LEU A 278 -4.52 16.22 18.73
CA LEU A 278 -3.93 15.60 17.55
C LEU A 278 -3.18 16.67 16.77
N GLU A 279 -1.91 16.42 16.49
CA GLU A 279 -1.03 17.39 15.84
C GLU A 279 -0.16 16.69 14.79
N ILE A 280 0.17 17.44 13.73
CA ILE A 280 1.15 17.04 12.72
C ILE A 280 2.40 17.89 12.94
N THR A 281 3.52 17.21 13.14
CA THR A 281 4.84 17.81 13.26
C THR A 281 5.77 17.25 12.20
N THR A 282 7.03 17.69 12.20
CA THR A 282 8.06 17.12 11.33
C THR A 282 9.33 16.81 12.10
N GLY A 283 9.93 15.67 11.80
CA GLY A 283 11.26 15.32 12.29
C GLY A 283 12.36 15.85 11.36
N GLY A 284 13.59 15.34 11.52
CA GLY A 284 14.75 15.77 10.71
C GLY A 284 14.78 15.24 9.27
N ASN A 285 13.72 14.57 8.78
CA ASN A 285 13.70 13.90 7.47
C ASN A 285 12.61 14.42 6.51
N GLY A 286 11.93 15.52 6.86
CA GLY A 286 10.89 16.14 6.04
C GLY A 286 9.58 15.34 5.92
N LYS A 287 9.41 14.30 6.73
CA LYS A 287 8.17 13.51 6.75
C LYS A 287 7.22 14.00 7.84
N ALA A 288 5.94 13.76 7.61
CA ALA A 288 4.90 14.05 8.58
C ALA A 288 5.03 13.10 9.77
N THR A 289 4.96 13.66 10.98
CA THR A 289 4.98 12.93 12.23
C THR A 289 3.67 13.22 12.97
N ILE A 290 2.95 12.16 13.32
CA ILE A 290 1.68 12.27 14.03
C ILE A 290 1.97 12.27 15.53
N VAL A 291 1.41 13.24 16.24
CA VAL A 291 1.46 13.34 17.69
C VAL A 291 0.03 13.29 18.21
N TRP A 292 -0.22 12.44 19.21
CA TRP A 292 -1.50 12.40 19.92
C TRP A 292 -1.28 12.51 21.43
N ARG A 293 -2.21 13.18 22.12
CA ARG A 293 -2.23 13.29 23.58
C ARG A 293 -3.66 13.24 24.10
N ASN A 294 -3.79 12.84 25.36
CA ASN A 294 -5.06 12.79 26.09
C ASN A 294 -6.13 11.88 25.44
N VAL A 295 -5.72 10.76 24.82
CA VAL A 295 -6.69 9.76 24.36
C VAL A 295 -7.14 8.90 25.54
N SER A 296 -8.44 8.90 25.82
CA SER A 296 -8.99 8.13 26.94
C SER A 296 -8.76 6.62 26.78
N ARG A 297 -8.51 5.95 27.92
CA ARG A 297 -8.25 4.50 27.94
C ARG A 297 -9.40 3.69 27.35
N HIS A 298 -10.64 4.15 27.55
CA HIS A 298 -11.83 3.56 26.95
C HIS A 298 -11.76 3.52 25.41
N LYS A 299 -11.40 4.65 24.77
CA LYS A 299 -11.27 4.73 23.30
C LYS A 299 -10.16 3.80 22.80
N ILE A 300 -9.08 3.66 23.55
CA ILE A 300 -7.98 2.73 23.22
C ILE A 300 -8.44 1.27 23.32
N THR A 301 -9.16 0.92 24.38
CA THR A 301 -9.68 -0.46 24.57
C THR A 301 -10.72 -0.85 23.54
N GLU A 302 -11.48 0.11 23.00
CA GLU A 302 -12.42 -0.12 21.90
C GLU A 302 -11.77 -0.20 20.52
N GLY A 303 -10.44 -0.02 20.45
CA GLY A 303 -9.67 0.04 19.22
C GLY A 303 -9.69 1.45 18.63
N ALA A 304 -8.57 2.15 18.78
CA ALA A 304 -8.37 3.47 18.20
C ALA A 304 -7.17 3.48 17.26
N ALA A 305 -7.30 4.19 16.15
CA ALA A 305 -6.20 4.42 15.21
C ALA A 305 -6.08 5.89 14.85
N VAL A 306 -4.85 6.37 14.79
CA VAL A 306 -4.54 7.68 14.18
C VAL A 306 -4.26 7.47 12.70
N VAL A 307 -4.90 8.27 11.86
CA VAL A 307 -4.84 8.17 10.41
C VAL A 307 -4.51 9.54 9.84
N LEU A 308 -3.58 9.58 8.89
CA LEU A 308 -3.27 10.79 8.16
C LEU A 308 -4.18 10.90 6.93
N PHE A 309 -4.79 12.06 6.72
CA PHE A 309 -5.61 12.37 5.55
C PHE A 309 -4.95 13.48 4.75
N GLN A 310 -5.06 13.38 3.43
CA GLN A 310 -4.68 14.45 2.52
C GLN A 310 -5.96 15.11 2.00
N ARG A 311 -6.29 16.29 2.55
CA ARG A 311 -7.61 16.94 2.38
C ARG A 311 -8.77 16.03 2.82
N ASP A 312 -10.01 16.47 2.57
CA ASP A 312 -11.22 15.82 3.08
C ASP A 312 -11.57 14.45 2.49
N GLN A 313 -10.92 14.00 1.42
CA GLN A 313 -11.42 12.85 0.63
C GLN A 313 -10.50 11.63 0.58
N GLU A 314 -9.21 11.74 0.89
CA GLU A 314 -8.27 10.61 0.74
C GLU A 314 -7.53 10.30 2.05
N ALA A 315 -7.88 9.18 2.68
CA ALA A 315 -7.07 8.58 3.74
C ALA A 315 -5.70 8.21 3.15
N SER A 316 -4.62 8.76 3.69
CA SER A 316 -3.29 8.29 3.36
C SER A 316 -3.10 6.87 3.89
N SER A 317 -2.25 6.09 3.23
CA SER A 317 -1.91 4.72 3.66
C SER A 317 -1.18 4.66 5.01
N ALA A 318 -0.91 5.80 5.65
CA ALA A 318 -0.25 5.90 6.93
C ALA A 318 -1.28 5.98 8.07
N TYR A 319 -1.53 4.84 8.71
CA TYR A 319 -2.28 4.76 9.96
C TYR A 319 -1.50 3.96 11.01
N LYS A 320 -1.85 4.17 12.28
CA LYS A 320 -1.29 3.40 13.40
C LYS A 320 -2.36 3.17 14.46
N LEU A 321 -2.51 1.91 14.88
CA LEU A 321 -3.26 1.56 16.07
C LEU A 321 -2.56 2.11 17.31
N ILE A 322 -3.28 2.88 18.12
CA ILE A 322 -2.75 3.46 19.35
C ILE A 322 -3.05 2.53 20.52
N MET A 323 -2.03 2.27 21.35
CA MET A 323 -2.12 1.44 22.55
C MET A 323 -1.92 2.28 23.83
N THR A 324 -1.60 3.56 23.67
CA THR A 324 -1.24 4.50 24.73
C THR A 324 -2.00 5.82 24.56
N SER A 325 -2.27 6.49 25.67
CA SER A 325 -2.99 7.78 25.72
C SER A 325 -2.25 8.91 25.02
N GLU A 326 -0.94 8.77 24.89
CA GLU A 326 -0.05 9.70 24.21
C GLU A 326 1.01 8.95 23.41
N GLY A 327 1.52 9.59 22.37
CA GLY A 327 2.62 9.02 21.60
C GLY A 327 2.92 9.77 20.31
N ILE A 328 3.94 9.24 19.64
CA ILE A 328 4.50 9.80 18.41
C ILE A 328 4.57 8.70 17.35
N TYR A 329 4.30 9.05 16.10
CA TYR A 329 4.40 8.16 14.96
C TYR A 329 5.01 8.85 13.74
N ASN A 330 6.23 8.43 13.40
CA ASN A 330 6.92 8.87 12.20
C ASN A 330 6.32 8.16 10.98
N THR A 331 5.72 8.90 10.06
CA THR A 331 5.10 8.33 8.86
C THR A 331 6.09 8.23 7.69
N SER A 332 5.71 7.51 6.65
CA SER A 332 6.39 7.53 5.35
C SER A 332 5.92 8.69 4.45
N VAL A 333 4.88 9.42 4.84
CA VAL A 333 4.25 10.47 4.04
C VAL A 333 5.06 11.77 4.15
N PRO A 334 5.48 12.38 3.04
CA PRO A 334 6.15 13.67 3.05
C PRO A 334 5.25 14.77 3.63
N LEU A 335 5.82 15.67 4.42
CA LEU A 335 5.06 16.77 5.01
C LEU A 335 4.59 17.73 3.90
N THR A 336 3.31 18.09 3.89
CA THR A 336 2.70 19.02 2.92
C THR A 336 1.53 19.75 3.59
N GLU A 337 1.26 20.99 3.19
CA GLU A 337 0.07 21.74 3.63
C GLU A 337 -1.24 20.99 3.35
N GLY A 338 -2.20 21.08 4.27
CA GLY A 338 -3.52 20.44 4.14
C GLY A 338 -3.55 18.95 4.52
N LEU A 339 -2.46 18.43 5.09
CA LEU A 339 -2.51 17.15 5.81
C LEU A 339 -3.32 17.33 7.10
N GLN A 340 -4.11 16.33 7.47
CA GLN A 340 -4.90 16.35 8.70
C GLN A 340 -4.83 14.98 9.39
N VAL A 341 -4.62 14.98 10.71
CA VAL A 341 -4.71 13.74 11.49
C VAL A 341 -6.14 13.56 12.00
N ARG A 342 -6.66 12.36 11.82
CA ARG A 342 -7.98 11.97 12.31
C ARG A 342 -7.85 10.75 13.21
N LEU A 343 -8.56 10.77 14.32
CA LEU A 343 -8.70 9.61 15.21
C LEU A 343 -9.95 8.85 14.78
N HIS A 344 -9.78 7.59 14.44
CA HIS A 344 -10.86 6.70 14.06
C HIS A 344 -11.00 5.57 15.06
N LYS A 345 -12.24 5.12 15.23
CA LYS A 345 -12.49 3.79 15.79
C LYS A 345 -11.96 2.77 14.80
N ALA A 346 -11.25 1.79 15.31
CA ALA A 346 -10.46 0.88 14.51
C ALA A 346 -10.73 -0.53 15.00
N ARG A 347 -11.57 -1.25 14.26
CA ARG A 347 -11.86 -2.64 14.57
C ARG A 347 -10.84 -3.51 13.85
N ARG A 348 -10.05 -4.27 14.61
CA ARG A 348 -9.32 -5.40 14.04
C ARG A 348 -10.36 -6.42 13.59
N THR A 349 -10.64 -6.45 12.29
CA THR A 349 -11.42 -7.52 11.69
C THR A 349 -10.57 -8.77 11.59
N CYS A 350 -9.27 -8.60 11.31
CA CYS A 350 -8.29 -9.67 11.32
C CYS A 350 -6.85 -9.18 11.51
N PHE A 351 -5.91 -10.10 11.73
CA PHE A 351 -4.57 -9.84 12.30
C PHE A 351 -3.72 -8.78 11.56
N PHE A 352 -3.99 -8.55 10.27
CA PHE A 352 -3.40 -7.48 9.44
C PHE A 352 -4.42 -6.42 8.97
N TRP A 353 -5.70 -6.63 9.26
CA TRP A 353 -6.82 -5.84 8.76
C TRP A 353 -7.41 -5.04 9.90
N THR A 354 -7.06 -3.76 9.89
CA THR A 354 -7.74 -2.77 10.72
C THR A 354 -8.79 -2.11 9.85
N LYS A 355 -10.06 -2.43 10.08
CA LYS A 355 -11.15 -1.67 9.48
C LYS A 355 -11.25 -0.35 10.24
N LEU A 356 -10.95 0.74 9.55
CA LEU A 356 -11.24 2.08 10.03
C LEU A 356 -12.75 2.29 9.95
N GLU A 357 -13.35 2.47 11.12
CA GLU A 357 -14.77 2.74 11.28
C GLU A 357 -14.95 4.26 11.46
N GLU A 358 -15.84 4.66 12.37
CA GLU A 358 -16.27 6.02 12.60
C GLU A 358 -15.11 6.92 13.00
N GLU A 359 -15.11 8.15 12.45
CA GLU A 359 -14.24 9.23 12.92
C GLU A 359 -14.71 9.67 14.30
N ILE A 360 -13.81 9.61 15.28
CA ILE A 360 -14.07 10.06 16.65
C ILE A 360 -13.82 11.57 16.75
N CYS A 361 -12.70 12.02 16.20
CA CYS A 361 -12.34 13.44 16.17
C CYS A 361 -11.24 13.70 15.13
N ARG A 362 -11.12 14.96 14.70
CA ARG A 362 -10.07 15.44 13.80
C ARG A 362 -9.22 16.52 14.45
N GLY A 363 -7.93 16.51 14.14
CA GLY A 363 -7.03 17.62 14.45
C GLY A 363 -7.17 18.78 13.46
N PRO A 364 -6.54 19.93 13.73
CA PRO A 364 -6.43 20.99 12.75
C PRO A 364 -5.70 20.51 11.50
N GLU A 365 -6.00 21.12 10.36
CA GLU A 365 -5.18 20.93 9.16
C GLU A 365 -3.79 21.52 9.41
N PHE A 366 -2.78 20.84 8.92
CA PHE A 366 -1.41 21.32 8.97
C PHE A 366 -1.26 22.56 8.09
N GLN A 367 -0.88 23.67 8.71
CA GLN A 367 -0.61 24.95 8.08
C GLN A 367 0.85 25.34 8.31
N SER A 368 1.47 25.92 7.28
CA SER A 368 2.83 26.47 7.42
C SER A 368 2.81 27.75 8.27
N PRO A 369 3.97 28.19 8.79
CA PRO A 369 4.10 29.43 9.54
C PRO A 369 3.50 30.64 8.82
N ASP A 370 3.08 31.62 9.62
CA ASP A 370 2.54 32.88 9.11
C ASP A 370 3.57 33.67 8.29
N PRO A 371 3.11 34.39 7.25
CA PRO A 371 3.99 35.22 6.44
C PRO A 371 4.56 36.41 7.22
N VAL A 372 5.83 36.76 6.94
CA VAL A 372 6.55 37.91 7.50
C VAL A 372 6.65 39.02 6.46
N SER A 373 6.46 40.26 6.89
CA SER A 373 6.57 41.44 6.02
C SER A 373 8.00 41.62 5.52
N ILE A 374 8.18 41.80 4.22
CA ILE A 374 9.42 42.26 3.59
C ILE A 374 9.38 43.78 3.41
N ALA A 375 8.22 44.27 2.98
CA ALA A 375 7.90 45.68 2.72
C ALA A 375 6.38 45.86 2.87
N ASP A 376 5.89 47.11 2.91
CA ASP A 376 4.45 47.42 3.09
C ASP A 376 3.52 46.72 2.07
N ASN A 377 4.07 46.27 0.95
CA ASN A 377 3.36 45.67 -0.16
C ASN A 377 3.80 44.23 -0.49
N ALA A 378 4.70 43.63 0.29
CA ALA A 378 5.21 42.28 0.03
C ALA A 378 5.49 41.47 1.30
N PHE A 379 5.13 40.18 1.29
CA PHE A 379 5.32 39.28 2.41
C PHE A 379 5.99 37.97 1.97
N LEU A 380 6.91 37.47 2.78
CA LEU A 380 7.54 36.16 2.62
C LEU A 380 6.81 35.14 3.48
N GLN A 381 6.66 33.91 3.01
CA GLN A 381 6.21 32.77 3.80
C GLN A 381 7.15 31.59 3.56
N LEU A 382 7.56 30.92 4.63
CA LEU A 382 8.20 29.61 4.55
C LEU A 382 7.08 28.57 4.61
N PHE A 383 6.99 27.74 3.57
CA PHE A 383 6.00 26.67 3.49
C PHE A 383 6.64 25.35 3.08
N VAL A 384 5.91 24.25 3.26
CA VAL A 384 6.39 22.91 2.94
C VAL A 384 5.59 22.28 1.80
N ARG A 385 6.31 21.66 0.87
CA ARG A 385 5.72 20.83 -0.19
C ARG A 385 6.59 19.60 -0.37
N ASP A 386 5.97 18.42 -0.30
CA ASP A 386 6.67 17.14 -0.48
C ASP A 386 7.89 16.97 0.45
N GLY A 387 7.77 17.44 1.69
CA GLY A 387 8.84 17.40 2.69
C GLY A 387 10.03 18.34 2.42
N LYS A 388 9.89 19.26 1.45
CA LYS A 388 10.90 20.25 1.09
C LYS A 388 10.53 21.64 1.57
N ALA A 389 11.56 22.40 1.94
CA ALA A 389 11.43 23.80 2.31
C ALA A 389 11.20 24.64 1.05
N CYS A 390 10.11 25.38 1.03
CA CYS A 390 9.71 26.25 -0.07
C CYS A 390 9.46 27.67 0.44
N ALA A 391 9.65 28.65 -0.43
CA ALA A 391 9.38 30.05 -0.16
C ALA A 391 8.23 30.51 -1.05
N ARG A 392 7.24 31.15 -0.44
CA ARG A 392 6.13 31.81 -1.12
C ARG A 392 6.22 33.30 -0.86
N LEU A 393 6.16 34.09 -1.91
CA LEU A 393 6.16 35.54 -1.86
C LEU A 393 4.77 36.04 -2.26
N PHE A 394 4.17 36.83 -1.40
CA PHE A 394 2.92 37.53 -1.67
C PHE A 394 3.23 38.97 -2.03
N VAL A 395 2.85 39.41 -3.23
CA VAL A 395 3.08 40.78 -3.70
C VAL A 395 1.74 41.42 -4.01
N LYS A 396 1.41 42.56 -3.38
CA LYS A 396 0.14 43.27 -3.67
C LYS A 396 0.04 43.60 -5.16
N ARG A 397 -1.13 43.39 -5.75
CA ARG A 397 -1.40 43.72 -7.16
C ARG A 397 -1.24 45.20 -7.49
N SER A 398 -1.43 46.08 -6.51
CA SER A 398 -1.17 47.52 -6.64
C SER A 398 0.33 47.83 -6.84
N PHE A 399 1.23 46.95 -6.39
CA PHE A 399 2.67 47.16 -6.45
C PHE A 399 3.26 46.75 -7.80
N ARG A 400 2.94 47.50 -8.86
CA ARG A 400 3.29 47.13 -10.24
C ARG A 400 4.79 47.12 -10.55
N GLN A 401 5.60 47.85 -9.79
CA GLN A 401 7.04 48.01 -10.04
C GLN A 401 7.91 46.99 -9.29
N TRP A 402 7.30 46.02 -8.61
CA TRP A 402 8.01 45.05 -7.76
C TRP A 402 9.16 44.32 -8.45
N LYS A 403 9.05 44.02 -9.75
CA LYS A 403 10.12 43.34 -10.51
C LYS A 403 11.37 44.19 -10.66
N SER A 404 11.21 45.51 -10.74
CA SER A 404 12.32 46.45 -10.82
C SER A 404 12.98 46.64 -9.45
N GLU A 405 12.16 46.75 -8.40
CA GLU A 405 12.62 46.92 -7.02
C GLU A 405 13.34 45.66 -6.49
N PHE A 406 12.79 44.49 -6.77
CA PHE A 406 13.35 43.19 -6.37
C PHE A 406 14.21 42.53 -7.45
N LYS A 407 14.69 43.30 -8.44
CA LYS A 407 15.45 42.77 -9.59
C LYS A 407 16.67 41.97 -9.17
N GLN A 408 17.33 42.40 -8.11
CA GLN A 408 18.53 41.77 -7.52
C GLN A 408 18.27 41.27 -6.10
N SER A 409 17.01 40.97 -5.78
CA SER A 409 16.65 40.33 -4.51
C SER A 409 16.56 38.82 -4.71
N TRP A 410 16.96 38.08 -3.70
CA TRP A 410 16.98 36.63 -3.72
C TRP A 410 16.57 36.07 -2.37
N VAL A 411 16.19 34.80 -2.39
CA VAL A 411 15.79 34.06 -1.19
C VAL A 411 16.75 32.90 -1.00
N GLY A 412 17.33 32.81 0.19
CA GLY A 412 18.25 31.74 0.59
C GLY A 412 17.62 30.83 1.64
N PHE A 413 18.01 29.55 1.63
CA PHE A 413 17.63 28.55 2.62
C PHE A 413 18.82 28.12 3.46
N TYR A 414 18.59 27.90 4.75
CA TYR A 414 19.62 27.62 5.75
C TYR A 414 19.21 26.45 6.63
N THR A 415 20.16 25.61 7.02
CA THR A 415 19.92 24.46 7.92
C THR A 415 19.79 24.84 9.40
N SER A 416 20.30 26.01 9.80
CA SER A 416 20.27 26.50 11.18
C SER A 416 20.21 28.02 11.24
N ALA A 417 19.70 28.55 12.35
CA ALA A 417 19.65 29.96 12.68
C ALA A 417 21.02 30.63 12.82
N ASP A 418 22.03 29.87 13.19
CA ASP A 418 23.36 30.38 13.53
C ASP A 418 24.23 30.68 12.30
N ARG A 419 23.74 30.35 11.09
CA ARG A 419 24.44 30.61 9.83
C ARG A 419 24.44 32.11 9.49
N CYS A 420 25.59 32.62 9.07
CA CYS A 420 25.70 33.96 8.48
C CYS A 420 24.86 34.05 7.19
N THR A 421 24.44 35.26 6.81
CA THR A 421 23.63 35.50 5.60
C THR A 421 24.34 35.11 4.30
N GLU A 422 25.66 35.05 4.31
CA GLU A 422 26.48 34.60 3.18
C GLU A 422 26.59 33.06 3.11
N ASP A 423 26.31 32.36 4.22
CA ASP A 423 26.47 30.90 4.38
C ASP A 423 25.16 30.16 4.09
N TYR A 424 24.48 30.51 3.00
CA TYR A 424 23.31 29.76 2.54
C TYR A 424 23.71 28.36 2.08
N GLU A 425 22.78 27.41 2.16
CA GLU A 425 23.07 26.03 1.73
C GLU A 425 23.40 25.99 0.24
N TRP A 426 24.47 25.28 -0.10
CA TRP A 426 25.01 25.27 -1.46
C TRP A 426 23.91 24.91 -2.47
N TRP A 427 23.70 25.77 -3.48
CA TRP A 427 22.63 25.68 -4.51
C TRP A 427 21.18 25.79 -3.99
N GLN A 428 20.93 26.10 -2.71
CA GLN A 428 19.59 26.25 -2.14
C GLN A 428 19.17 27.73 -2.02
N TRP A 429 19.10 28.41 -3.17
CA TRP A 429 18.69 29.80 -3.25
C TRP A 429 18.11 30.12 -4.64
N GLN A 430 17.32 31.19 -4.74
CA GLN A 430 16.77 31.63 -6.02
C GLN A 430 16.50 33.13 -6.06
N TRP A 431 16.72 33.73 -7.23
CA TRP A 431 16.31 35.10 -7.52
C TRP A 431 14.79 35.22 -7.47
N VAL A 432 14.28 36.23 -6.79
CA VAL A 432 12.83 36.47 -6.64
C VAL A 432 12.14 36.59 -8.01
N THR A 433 12.81 37.18 -8.99
CA THR A 433 12.32 37.33 -10.37
C THR A 433 12.17 36.00 -11.13
N LYS A 434 12.76 34.91 -10.63
CA LYS A 434 12.69 33.56 -11.21
C LYS A 434 11.72 32.64 -10.49
N PHE A 435 11.00 33.13 -9.49
CA PHE A 435 9.96 32.35 -8.82
C PHE A 435 8.83 32.03 -9.82
N GLN A 436 8.20 30.88 -9.63
CA GLN A 436 7.10 30.44 -10.47
C GLN A 436 5.79 31.07 -9.97
N GLN A 437 4.85 31.33 -10.87
CA GLN A 437 3.53 31.84 -10.47
C GLN A 437 2.77 30.76 -9.70
N GLY A 438 2.40 31.08 -8.45
CA GLY A 438 1.53 30.26 -7.61
C GLY A 438 0.06 30.66 -7.73
N PRO A 439 -0.84 30.00 -6.97
CA PRO A 439 -2.25 30.38 -6.93
C PRO A 439 -2.41 31.74 -6.26
N ASP A 440 -3.01 32.69 -6.97
CA ASP A 440 -3.27 34.04 -6.45
C ASP A 440 -4.28 34.00 -5.29
N VAL A 441 -4.00 34.79 -4.25
CA VAL A 441 -4.84 34.88 -3.04
C VAL A 441 -5.29 36.33 -2.86
N GLY A 442 -6.59 36.57 -3.03
CA GLY A 442 -7.20 37.90 -2.88
C GLY A 442 -6.56 38.96 -3.77
N ASP A 443 -6.00 40.01 -3.16
CA ASP A 443 -5.34 41.14 -3.82
C ASP A 443 -3.82 40.94 -4.03
N TYR A 444 -3.31 39.74 -3.79
CA TYR A 444 -1.89 39.42 -3.90
C TYR A 444 -1.61 38.49 -5.07
N ASN A 445 -0.52 38.77 -5.79
CA ASN A 445 0.11 37.84 -6.70
C ASN A 445 1.03 36.92 -5.89
N THR A 446 0.86 35.61 -6.06
CA THR A 446 1.63 34.61 -5.33
C THR A 446 2.77 34.09 -6.21
N LEU A 447 3.98 34.11 -5.70
CA LEU A 447 5.17 33.58 -6.36
C LEU A 447 5.82 32.52 -5.49
N GLU A 448 6.17 31.37 -6.04
CA GLU A 448 6.67 30.23 -5.28
C GLU A 448 8.01 29.72 -5.82
N TYR A 449 8.85 29.25 -4.90
CA TYR A 449 10.06 28.50 -5.21
C TYR A 449 10.25 27.41 -4.16
N CYS A 450 10.52 26.18 -4.61
CA CYS A 450 10.85 25.07 -3.74
C CYS A 450 12.34 24.74 -3.86
N SER A 451 13.01 24.68 -2.72
CA SER A 451 14.40 24.24 -2.65
C SER A 451 14.49 22.71 -2.66
N GLY A 452 15.70 22.17 -2.83
CA GLY A 452 15.98 20.76 -2.58
C GLY A 452 16.18 20.43 -1.08
N LEU A 453 16.21 21.45 -0.22
CA LEU A 453 16.44 21.32 1.21
C LEU A 453 15.24 20.65 1.88
N THR A 454 15.52 19.60 2.64
CA THR A 454 14.52 18.90 3.44
C THR A 454 14.11 19.76 4.62
N ILE A 455 12.80 19.91 4.85
CA ILE A 455 12.31 20.69 5.99
C ILE A 455 12.63 19.96 7.31
N ALA A 456 13.06 20.70 8.31
CA ALA A 456 13.33 20.22 9.66
C ALA A 456 13.25 21.39 10.65
N PRO A 457 13.03 21.14 11.95
CA PRO A 457 13.14 22.17 12.98
C PRO A 457 14.47 22.91 12.88
N GLY A 458 14.42 24.25 12.88
CA GLY A 458 15.59 25.12 12.73
C GLY A 458 15.93 25.53 11.29
N VAL A 459 15.29 24.92 10.27
CA VAL A 459 15.45 25.37 8.87
C VAL A 459 14.92 26.79 8.72
N GLN A 460 15.64 27.63 7.99
CA GLN A 460 15.28 29.03 7.78
C GLN A 460 15.20 29.40 6.31
N THR A 461 14.37 30.41 6.05
CA THR A 461 14.34 31.14 4.79
C THR A 461 14.51 32.62 5.08
N ARG A 462 15.37 33.27 4.29
CA ARG A 462 15.67 34.70 4.41
C ARG A 462 15.47 35.41 3.07
N PHE A 463 14.85 36.58 3.10
CA PHE A 463 14.78 37.49 1.95
C PHE A 463 15.95 38.48 2.02
N ILE A 464 16.70 38.58 0.93
CA ILE A 464 17.96 39.29 0.89
C ILE A 464 17.98 40.26 -0.29
N LEU A 465 18.35 41.51 -0.03
CA LEU A 465 18.59 42.53 -1.05
C LEU A 465 20.00 42.39 -1.65
N LYS A 466 20.28 43.13 -2.72
CA LYS A 466 21.54 43.07 -3.48
C LYS A 466 22.80 43.11 -2.61
N ASP A 467 22.79 43.89 -1.54
CA ASP A 467 23.97 44.16 -0.69
C ASP A 467 24.04 43.22 0.52
N TYR A 468 23.50 41.99 0.41
CA TYR A 468 23.37 41.00 1.49
C TYR A 468 22.59 41.49 2.72
N GLN A 469 21.85 42.58 2.57
CA GLN A 469 20.96 43.08 3.59
C GLN A 469 19.73 42.18 3.70
N GLU A 470 19.61 41.50 4.83
CA GLU A 470 18.44 40.71 5.21
C GLU A 470 17.28 41.64 5.57
N THR A 471 16.10 41.43 4.97
CA THR A 471 14.90 42.22 5.27
C THR A 471 13.78 41.41 5.91
N ALA A 472 13.76 40.09 5.70
CA ALA A 472 12.80 39.19 6.33
C ALA A 472 13.44 37.83 6.62
N ARG A 473 13.06 37.23 7.74
CA ARG A 473 13.51 35.90 8.18
C ARG A 473 12.34 35.13 8.75
N ILE A 474 12.27 33.85 8.39
CA ILE A 474 11.31 32.89 8.94
C ILE A 474 12.06 31.62 9.31
N THR A 475 11.76 31.08 10.49
CA THR A 475 12.34 29.83 11.00
C THR A 475 11.24 28.80 11.15
N TRP A 476 11.51 27.58 10.70
CA TRP A 476 10.66 26.43 10.90
C TRP A 476 10.80 25.91 12.33
N GLN A 477 9.67 25.77 13.03
CA GLN A 477 9.63 25.27 14.41
C GLN A 477 9.39 23.76 14.45
#